data_AF-A0A357J2R0-F1
#
_entry.id   AF-A0A357J2R0-F1
#
_cell.length_a   1.000
_cell.length_b   1.000
_cell.length_c   1.000
_cell.angle_alpha   90.00
_cell.angle_beta   90.00
_cell.angle_gamma   90.00
#
_symmetry.space_group_name_H-M   'P 1'
#
loop_
_entity.id
_entity.type
_entity.pdbx_description
1 polymer ?
#
loop_
_entity_poly.entity_id
_entity_poly.type
_entity_poly.pdbx_seq_one_letter_code
_entity_poly.pdbx_strand_id
1 'polypeptide(L)'
;MVQISRKISESSLFQNFITAVILLTAVLVGIETYPSMIQKYGPILHAMDKIILAIFVLEIVIKLIARFPRPQLFFTDSWNIFDFAIVAAAFLPIHAEYVTVLRLLRLLRVLRLVRALPQLRILVTALLKSIPSMFYVGIFLFLLFYIYAVAAVFLFSANDPIHFRDLPQALISLFRAVTLEDWTDLMYIQTYGCDGYGYDGKEAMCTAPQAFPVLSPLFFISFVMMGTMI
;
A
#
# COMPACT_ATOMS: atom_id res chain seq x y z
N MET A 1 -6.35 -40.17 9.64
CA MET A 1 -5.96 -39.01 8.81
C MET A 1 -5.83 -37.70 9.61
N VAL A 2 -6.82 -37.31 10.43
CA VAL A 2 -6.80 -36.05 11.20
C VAL A 2 -5.63 -35.97 12.19
N GLN A 3 -5.42 -36.99 13.02
CA GLN A 3 -4.33 -37.01 14.01
C GLN A 3 -2.93 -36.89 13.38
N ILE A 4 -2.73 -37.54 12.23
CA ILE A 4 -1.47 -37.46 11.47
C ILE A 4 -1.26 -36.04 10.92
N SER A 5 -2.31 -35.46 10.33
CA SER A 5 -2.25 -34.08 9.80
C SER A 5 -1.98 -33.05 10.88
N ARG A 6 -2.55 -33.25 12.08
CA ARG A 6 -2.29 -32.41 13.25
C ARG A 6 -0.83 -32.51 13.70
N LYS A 7 -0.30 -33.72 13.83
CA LYS A 7 1.11 -33.95 14.18
C LYS A 7 2.07 -33.34 13.16
N ILE A 8 1.74 -33.42 11.86
CA ILE A 8 2.54 -32.81 10.79
C ILE A 8 2.46 -31.28 10.86
N SER A 9 1.26 -30.72 10.96
CA SER A 9 1.04 -29.26 10.99
C SER A 9 1.68 -28.59 12.23
N GLU A 10 1.71 -29.27 13.37
CA GLU A 10 2.31 -28.78 14.61
C GLU A 10 3.84 -29.03 14.66
N SER A 11 4.39 -29.80 13.72
CA SER A 11 5.83 -30.11 13.73
C SER A 11 6.68 -28.89 13.33
N SER A 12 7.76 -28.66 14.10
CA SER A 12 8.74 -27.61 13.81
C SER A 12 9.46 -27.83 12.48
N LEU A 13 9.67 -29.08 12.07
CA LEU A 13 10.26 -29.43 10.78
C LEU A 13 9.38 -28.96 9.62
N PHE A 14 8.08 -29.21 9.69
CA PHE A 14 7.15 -28.75 8.66
C PHE A 14 7.10 -27.22 8.61
N GLN A 15 7.03 -26.56 9.77
CA GLN A 15 7.03 -25.10 9.83
C GLN A 15 8.32 -24.49 9.26
N ASN A 16 9.49 -25.05 9.61
CA ASN A 16 10.78 -24.60 9.10
C ASN A 16 10.91 -24.86 7.59
N PHE A 17 10.40 -25.98 7.09
CA PHE A 17 10.35 -26.28 5.66
C PHE A 17 9.51 -25.24 4.90
N ILE A 18 8.30 -24.95 5.36
CA ILE A 18 7.46 -23.90 4.74
C ILE A 18 8.15 -22.55 4.78
N THR A 19 8.77 -22.18 5.91
CA THR A 19 9.55 -20.95 6.04
C THR A 19 10.67 -20.89 5.00
N ALA A 20 11.42 -21.97 4.79
CA ALA A 20 12.46 -22.04 3.77
C ALA A 20 11.88 -21.86 2.35
N VAL A 21 10.73 -22.47 2.06
CA VAL A 21 10.02 -22.29 0.77
C VAL A 21 9.57 -20.84 0.57
N ILE A 22 9.09 -20.16 1.62
CA ILE A 22 8.74 -18.73 1.57
C ILE A 22 9.97 -17.88 1.25
N LEU A 23 11.11 -18.14 1.92
CA LEU A 23 12.36 -17.42 1.66
C LEU A 23 12.83 -17.64 0.22
N LEU A 24 12.77 -18.87 -0.28
CA LEU A 24 13.08 -19.19 -1.68
C LEU A 24 12.17 -18.43 -2.64
N THR A 25 10.86 -18.36 -2.34
CA THR A 25 9.90 -17.61 -3.16
C THR A 25 10.27 -16.14 -3.26
N ALA A 26 10.68 -15.52 -2.16
CA ALA A 26 11.11 -14.13 -2.16
C ALA A 26 12.35 -13.90 -3.03
N VAL A 27 13.34 -14.80 -2.96
CA VAL A 27 14.53 -14.75 -3.82
C VAL A 27 14.15 -14.91 -5.29
N LEU A 28 13.28 -15.85 -5.63
CA LEU A 28 12.82 -16.06 -7.01
C LEU A 28 12.10 -14.82 -7.56
N VAL A 29 11.21 -14.20 -6.80
CA VAL A 29 10.54 -12.94 -7.21
C VAL A 29 11.56 -11.83 -7.45
N GLY A 30 12.61 -11.75 -6.62
CA GLY A 30 13.73 -10.82 -6.84
C GLY A 30 14.47 -11.09 -8.17
N ILE A 31 14.74 -12.36 -8.49
CA ILE A 31 15.39 -12.76 -9.75
C ILE A 31 14.49 -12.43 -10.95
N GLU A 32 13.19 -12.67 -10.85
CA GLU A 32 12.19 -12.33 -11.88
C GLU A 32 12.11 -10.82 -12.17
N THR A 33 12.67 -9.96 -11.32
CA THR A 33 12.70 -8.52 -11.59
C THR A 33 13.67 -8.17 -12.73
N TYR A 34 14.66 -9.02 -13.03
CA TYR A 34 15.63 -8.80 -14.10
C TYR A 34 15.14 -9.34 -15.45
N PRO A 35 14.92 -8.50 -16.48
CA PRO A 35 14.44 -8.95 -17.79
C PRO A 35 15.37 -9.98 -18.46
N SER A 36 16.69 -9.83 -18.28
CA SER A 36 17.70 -10.76 -18.80
C SER A 36 17.58 -12.17 -18.21
N MET A 37 17.18 -12.27 -16.94
CA MET A 37 16.98 -13.56 -16.26
C MET A 37 15.70 -14.25 -16.72
N ILE A 38 14.62 -13.48 -16.92
CA ILE A 38 13.37 -14.02 -17.49
C ILE A 38 13.59 -14.53 -18.91
N GLN A 39 14.31 -13.79 -19.76
CA GLN A 39 14.54 -14.22 -21.14
C GLN A 39 15.33 -15.53 -21.22
N LYS A 40 16.31 -15.73 -20.32
CA LYS A 40 17.18 -16.90 -20.32
C LYS A 40 16.59 -18.10 -19.56
N TYR A 41 15.89 -17.87 -18.46
CA TYR A 41 15.44 -18.92 -17.53
C TYR A 41 13.92 -18.93 -17.30
N GLY A 42 13.14 -18.15 -18.04
CA GLY A 42 11.70 -17.98 -17.86
C GLY A 42 10.90 -19.28 -17.69
N PRO A 43 11.06 -20.29 -18.55
CA PRO A 43 10.36 -21.57 -18.39
C PRO A 43 10.65 -22.28 -17.06
N ILE A 44 11.90 -22.21 -16.58
CA ILE A 44 12.33 -22.81 -15.31
C ILE A 44 11.74 -22.03 -14.13
N LEU A 45 11.83 -20.69 -14.17
CA LEU A 45 11.27 -19.82 -13.12
C LEU A 45 9.76 -20.04 -13.00
N HIS A 46 9.03 -20.08 -14.11
CA HIS A 46 7.60 -20.39 -14.12
C HIS A 46 7.26 -21.80 -13.61
N ALA A 47 8.10 -22.80 -13.88
CA ALA A 47 7.92 -24.14 -13.33
C ALA A 47 8.13 -24.16 -11.80
N MET A 48 9.17 -23.49 -11.30
CA MET A 48 9.43 -23.35 -9.85
C MET A 48 8.27 -22.65 -9.15
N ASP A 49 7.74 -21.58 -9.75
CA ASP A 49 6.59 -20.85 -9.24
C ASP A 49 5.34 -21.72 -9.07
N LYS A 50 5.05 -22.58 -10.06
CA LYS A 50 3.95 -23.54 -9.99
C LYS A 50 4.16 -24.59 -8.89
N ILE A 51 5.40 -25.09 -8.75
CA ILE A 51 5.75 -26.06 -7.70
C ILE A 51 5.56 -25.44 -6.32
N ILE A 52 6.08 -24.22 -6.12
CA ILE A 52 5.94 -23.47 -4.87
C ILE A 52 4.47 -23.22 -4.55
N LEU A 53 3.67 -22.80 -5.54
CA LEU A 53 2.23 -22.63 -5.36
C LEU A 53 1.56 -23.95 -4.94
N ALA A 54 1.91 -25.07 -5.55
CA ALA A 54 1.38 -26.38 -5.19
C ALA A 54 1.74 -26.77 -3.75
N ILE A 55 2.97 -26.50 -3.29
CA ILE A 55 3.39 -26.71 -1.91
C ILE A 55 2.51 -25.90 -0.95
N PHE A 56 2.23 -24.65 -1.27
CA PHE A 56 1.37 -23.79 -0.44
C PHE A 56 -0.10 -24.21 -0.43
N VAL A 57 -0.63 -24.70 -1.55
CA VAL A 57 -1.97 -25.31 -1.60
C VAL A 57 -2.00 -26.53 -0.68
N LEU A 58 -1.00 -27.40 -0.76
CA LEU A 58 -0.90 -28.58 0.09
C LEU A 58 -0.79 -28.21 1.58
N GLU A 59 -0.01 -27.18 1.91
CA GLU A 59 0.08 -26.65 3.28
C GLU A 59 -1.29 -26.27 3.84
N ILE A 60 -2.09 -25.53 3.07
CA ILE A 60 -3.44 -25.13 3.47
C ILE A 60 -4.34 -26.34 3.65
N VAL A 61 -4.30 -27.30 2.71
CA VAL A 61 -5.10 -28.54 2.81
C VAL A 61 -4.76 -29.33 4.06
N ILE A 62 -3.46 -29.50 4.38
CA ILE A 62 -3.01 -30.17 5.61
C ILE A 62 -3.54 -29.44 6.84
N LYS A 63 -3.43 -28.10 6.89
CA LYS A 63 -3.93 -27.29 8.01
C LYS A 63 -5.45 -27.36 8.18
N LEU A 64 -6.18 -27.43 7.08
CA LEU A 64 -7.64 -27.55 7.09
C LEU A 64 -8.07 -28.93 7.62
N ILE A 65 -7.44 -30.01 7.15
CA ILE A 65 -7.68 -31.38 7.63
C ILE A 65 -7.30 -31.53 9.12
N ALA A 66 -6.21 -30.89 9.55
CA ALA A 66 -5.77 -30.91 10.95
C ALA A 66 -6.79 -30.32 11.93
N ARG A 67 -7.66 -29.41 11.48
CA ARG A 67 -8.72 -28.79 12.31
C ARG A 67 -10.09 -29.48 12.17
N PHE A 68 -10.20 -30.57 11.42
CA PHE A 68 -11.43 -31.36 11.32
C PHE A 68 -11.78 -32.00 12.69
N PRO A 69 -13.05 -32.06 13.14
CA PRO A 69 -14.31 -31.81 12.42
C PRO A 69 -14.81 -30.37 12.40
N ARG A 70 -14.08 -29.41 12.97
CA ARG A 70 -14.46 -27.98 12.98
C ARG A 70 -13.50 -27.17 12.10
N PRO A 71 -13.56 -27.31 10.75
CA PRO A 71 -12.68 -26.57 9.84
C PRO A 71 -12.90 -25.06 9.92
N GLN A 72 -14.06 -24.60 10.41
CA GLN A 72 -14.33 -23.19 10.70
C GLN A 72 -13.29 -22.57 11.64
N LEU A 73 -12.68 -23.35 12.52
CA LEU A 73 -11.58 -22.88 13.36
C LEU A 73 -10.39 -22.40 12.53
N PHE A 74 -10.15 -22.91 11.31
CA PHE A 74 -9.08 -22.41 10.45
C PHE A 74 -9.23 -20.91 10.17
N PHE A 75 -10.48 -20.46 9.96
CA PHE A 75 -10.83 -19.09 9.63
C PHE A 75 -10.96 -18.16 10.85
N THR A 76 -10.64 -18.61 12.06
CA THR A 76 -10.54 -17.70 13.23
C THR A 76 -9.13 -17.13 13.40
N ASP A 77 -8.13 -17.75 12.79
CA ASP A 77 -6.73 -17.32 12.85
C ASP A 77 -6.41 -16.42 11.64
N SER A 78 -6.21 -15.12 11.91
CA SER A 78 -5.96 -14.10 10.88
C SER A 78 -4.80 -14.44 9.95
N TRP A 79 -3.77 -15.15 10.44
CA TRP A 79 -2.63 -15.54 9.59
C TRP A 79 -2.99 -16.65 8.61
N ASN A 80 -3.84 -17.59 9.01
CA ASN A 80 -4.30 -18.64 8.09
C ASN A 80 -5.26 -18.08 7.03
N ILE A 81 -6.13 -17.13 7.41
CA ILE A 81 -6.98 -16.40 6.46
C ILE A 81 -6.11 -15.64 5.45
N PHE A 82 -5.07 -14.97 5.93
CA PHE A 82 -4.12 -14.23 5.08
C PHE A 82 -3.43 -15.14 4.06
N ASP A 83 -2.89 -16.29 4.49
CA ASP A 83 -2.25 -17.22 3.55
C ASP A 83 -3.24 -17.81 2.54
N PHE A 84 -4.45 -18.13 2.99
CA PHE A 84 -5.54 -18.59 2.15
C PHE A 84 -5.91 -17.55 1.10
N ALA A 85 -6.07 -16.28 1.48
CA ALA A 85 -6.35 -15.20 0.56
C ALA A 85 -5.25 -15.06 -0.51
N ILE A 86 -3.98 -15.16 -0.13
CA ILE A 86 -2.87 -15.11 -1.08
C ILE A 86 -2.87 -16.32 -2.03
N VAL A 87 -3.12 -17.55 -1.54
CA VAL A 87 -3.22 -18.72 -2.42
C VAL A 87 -4.41 -18.56 -3.37
N ALA A 88 -5.57 -18.16 -2.85
CA ALA A 88 -6.78 -17.97 -3.64
C ALA A 88 -6.58 -16.90 -4.73
N ALA A 89 -5.88 -15.80 -4.43
CA ALA A 89 -5.55 -14.77 -5.40
C ALA A 89 -4.73 -15.30 -6.59
N ALA A 90 -3.92 -16.34 -6.39
CA ALA A 90 -3.15 -16.97 -7.47
C ALA A 90 -4.03 -17.76 -8.46
N PHE A 91 -5.25 -18.14 -8.07
CA PHE A 91 -6.21 -18.87 -8.91
C PHE A 91 -7.29 -17.97 -9.53
N LEU A 92 -7.29 -16.67 -9.24
CA LEU A 92 -8.27 -15.76 -9.84
C LEU A 92 -8.11 -15.73 -11.37
N PRO A 93 -9.21 -15.90 -12.13
CA PRO A 93 -9.16 -15.90 -13.59
C PRO A 93 -8.67 -14.55 -14.11
N ILE A 94 -7.78 -14.60 -15.09
CA ILE A 94 -7.25 -13.40 -15.72
C ILE A 94 -8.19 -12.95 -16.82
N HIS A 95 -9.05 -11.98 -16.50
CA HIS A 95 -9.74 -11.20 -17.53
C HIS A 95 -8.77 -10.17 -18.12
N ALA A 96 -8.86 -9.94 -19.44
CA ALA A 96 -7.93 -9.08 -20.19
C ALA A 96 -7.85 -7.64 -19.64
N GLU A 97 -8.91 -7.15 -18.99
CA GLU A 97 -8.97 -5.82 -18.38
C GLU A 97 -8.16 -5.69 -17.08
N TYR A 98 -7.96 -6.81 -16.35
CA TYR A 98 -7.33 -6.78 -15.02
C TYR A 98 -5.94 -7.43 -15.00
N VAL A 99 -5.32 -7.67 -16.16
CA VAL A 99 -4.02 -8.39 -16.25
C VAL A 99 -2.95 -7.74 -15.38
N THR A 100 -2.87 -6.40 -15.37
CA THR A 100 -1.88 -5.66 -14.58
C THR A 100 -2.13 -5.81 -13.08
N VAL A 101 -3.38 -5.65 -12.64
CA VAL A 101 -3.75 -5.77 -11.22
C VAL A 101 -3.52 -7.18 -10.72
N LEU A 102 -3.96 -8.19 -11.48
CA LEU A 102 -3.77 -9.60 -11.13
C LEU A 102 -2.29 -10.00 -11.13
N ARG A 103 -1.47 -9.39 -11.98
CA ARG A 103 -0.01 -9.55 -11.94
C ARG A 103 0.58 -8.98 -10.64
N LEU A 104 0.10 -7.83 -10.19
CA LEU A 104 0.51 -7.23 -8.91
C LEU A 104 0.03 -8.05 -7.71
N LEU A 105 -1.17 -8.63 -7.75
CA LEU A 105 -1.67 -9.51 -6.67
C LEU A 105 -0.77 -10.72 -6.45
N ARG A 106 -0.08 -11.22 -7.48
CA ARG A 106 0.89 -12.31 -7.33
C ARG A 106 2.10 -11.89 -6.48
N LEU A 107 2.47 -10.61 -6.48
CA LEU A 107 3.55 -10.09 -5.63
C LEU A 107 3.17 -10.12 -4.15
N LEU A 108 1.87 -10.16 -3.81
CA LEU A 108 1.42 -10.32 -2.42
C LEU A 108 1.93 -11.61 -1.78
N ARG A 109 2.32 -12.63 -2.57
CA ARG A 109 2.97 -13.84 -2.04
C ARG A 109 4.26 -13.54 -1.27
N VAL A 110 4.95 -12.45 -1.60
CA VAL A 110 6.15 -11.99 -0.88
C VAL A 110 5.78 -11.56 0.55
N LEU A 111 4.56 -11.07 0.78
CA LEU A 111 4.09 -10.69 2.12
C LEU A 111 3.99 -11.89 3.07
N ARG A 112 4.04 -13.13 2.58
CA ARG A 112 4.22 -14.32 3.43
C ARG A 112 5.53 -14.31 4.21
N LEU A 113 6.51 -13.49 3.83
CA LEU A 113 7.71 -13.25 4.64
C LEU A 113 7.36 -12.73 6.03
N VAL A 114 6.32 -11.91 6.15
CA VAL A 114 5.82 -11.47 7.46
C VAL A 114 5.44 -12.67 8.30
N ARG A 115 4.81 -13.68 7.70
CA ARG A 115 4.51 -14.96 8.34
C ARG A 115 5.79 -15.74 8.64
N ALA A 116 6.75 -15.82 7.73
CA ALA A 116 7.99 -16.56 7.96
C ALA A 116 8.81 -16.05 9.16
N LEU A 117 8.73 -14.74 9.44
CA LEU A 117 9.56 -14.06 10.45
C LEU A 117 8.73 -13.67 11.69
N PRO A 118 8.87 -14.36 12.83
CA PRO A 118 8.07 -14.10 14.04
C PRO A 118 8.13 -12.65 14.52
N GLN A 119 9.31 -12.03 14.43
CA GLN A 119 9.51 -10.62 14.79
C GLN A 119 8.67 -9.68 13.92
N LEU A 120 8.61 -9.91 12.60
CA LEU A 120 7.77 -9.12 11.70
C LEU A 120 6.29 -9.31 12.01
N ARG A 121 5.84 -10.53 12.36
CA ARG A 121 4.45 -10.76 12.76
C ARG A 121 4.06 -9.91 13.96
N ILE A 122 4.93 -9.81 14.97
CA ILE A 122 4.67 -9.02 16.17
C ILE A 122 4.51 -7.54 15.80
N LEU A 123 5.44 -7.02 15.00
CA LEU A 123 5.40 -5.62 14.54
C LEU A 123 4.13 -5.32 13.73
N VAL A 124 3.84 -6.13 12.70
CA VAL A 124 2.65 -5.94 11.86
C VAL A 124 1.36 -6.10 12.67
N THR A 125 1.29 -7.07 13.58
CA THR A 125 0.11 -7.25 14.44
C THR A 125 -0.09 -6.05 15.36
N ALA A 126 0.99 -5.50 15.92
CA ALA A 126 0.92 -4.30 16.76
C ALA A 126 0.41 -3.09 15.96
N LEU A 127 0.94 -2.88 14.75
CA LEU A 127 0.49 -1.82 13.84
C LEU A 127 -0.98 -1.97 13.45
N LEU A 128 -1.41 -3.17 13.05
CA LEU A 128 -2.82 -3.41 12.69
C LEU A 128 -3.75 -3.22 13.89
N LYS A 129 -3.30 -3.53 15.11
CA LYS A 129 -4.07 -3.30 16.33
C LYS A 129 -4.20 -1.81 16.70
N SER A 130 -3.28 -0.94 16.27
CA SER A 130 -3.39 0.51 16.50
C SER A 130 -4.30 1.21 15.49
N ILE A 131 -4.56 0.61 14.32
CA ILE A 131 -5.39 1.21 13.27
C ILE A 131 -6.79 1.62 13.77
N PRO A 132 -7.57 0.76 14.48
CA PRO A 132 -8.90 1.16 14.95
C PRO A 132 -8.89 2.40 15.85
N SER A 133 -7.85 2.56 16.69
CA SER A 133 -7.69 3.73 17.55
C SER A 133 -7.34 4.99 16.75
N MET A 134 -6.60 4.85 15.66
CA MET A 134 -6.23 5.96 14.76
C MET A 134 -7.34 6.32 13.77
N PHE A 135 -8.38 5.49 13.62
CA PHE A 135 -9.42 5.68 12.60
C PHE A 135 -10.14 7.02 12.73
N TYR A 136 -10.55 7.40 13.95
CA TYR A 136 -11.23 8.68 14.19
C TYR A 136 -10.31 9.88 13.99
N VAL A 137 -9.04 9.75 14.35
CA VAL A 137 -8.01 10.77 14.10
C VAL A 137 -7.85 10.97 12.59
N GLY A 138 -7.79 9.88 11.82
CA GLY A 138 -7.73 9.92 10.36
C GLY A 138 -8.96 10.57 9.72
N ILE A 139 -10.17 10.31 10.22
CA ILE A 139 -11.39 10.99 9.75
C ILE A 139 -11.31 12.49 10.03
N PHE A 140 -10.86 12.88 11.22
CA PHE A 140 -10.72 14.29 11.59
C PHE A 140 -9.69 15.00 10.70
N LEU A 141 -8.53 14.37 10.47
CA LEU A 141 -7.50 14.86 9.55
C LEU A 141 -8.04 15.01 8.12
N PHE A 142 -8.79 14.01 7.64
CA PHE A 142 -9.40 14.06 6.30
C PHE A 142 -10.44 15.17 6.18
N LEU A 143 -11.25 15.40 7.22
CA LEU A 143 -12.20 16.52 7.24
C LEU A 143 -11.49 17.87 7.16
N LEU A 144 -10.40 18.03 7.92
CA LEU A 144 -9.57 19.23 7.85
C LEU A 144 -9.04 19.43 6.42
N PHE A 145 -8.49 18.38 5.81
CA PHE A 145 -8.00 18.43 4.42
C PHE A 145 -9.09 18.82 3.46
N TYR A 146 -10.28 18.25 3.60
CA TYR A 146 -11.41 18.54 2.72
C TYR A 146 -11.82 20.01 2.79
N ILE A 147 -11.93 20.58 4.00
CA ILE A 147 -12.28 21.99 4.19
C ILE A 147 -11.21 22.90 3.57
N TYR A 148 -9.94 22.64 3.83
CA TYR A 148 -8.84 23.40 3.26
C TYR A 148 -8.75 23.24 1.74
N ALA A 149 -8.97 22.04 1.19
CA ALA A 149 -8.92 21.79 -0.23
C ALA A 149 -10.01 22.56 -0.97
N VAL A 150 -11.24 22.56 -0.45
CA VAL A 150 -12.35 23.35 -1.01
C VAL A 150 -12.00 24.84 -0.98
N ALA A 151 -11.51 25.34 0.16
CA ALA A 151 -11.09 26.74 0.28
C ALA A 151 -9.96 27.10 -0.71
N ALA A 152 -8.94 26.24 -0.86
CA ALA A 152 -7.84 26.44 -1.78
C ALA A 152 -8.30 26.48 -3.25
N VAL A 153 -9.24 25.63 -3.65
CA VAL A 153 -9.82 25.69 -5.00
C VAL A 153 -10.53 27.02 -5.23
N PHE A 154 -11.34 27.50 -4.27
CA PHE A 154 -12.02 28.78 -4.42
C PHE A 154 -11.09 29.99 -4.42
N LEU A 155 -10.02 29.95 -3.62
CA LEU A 155 -9.11 31.08 -3.46
C LEU A 155 -8.01 31.11 -4.52
N PHE A 156 -7.49 29.94 -4.89
CA PHE A 156 -6.21 29.83 -5.61
C PHE A 156 -6.31 29.14 -6.96
N SER A 157 -7.45 28.54 -7.36
CA SER A 157 -7.53 27.80 -8.65
C SER A 157 -7.15 28.61 -9.89
N ALA A 158 -7.44 29.92 -9.91
CA ALA A 158 -7.13 30.79 -11.04
C ALA A 158 -5.63 31.15 -11.09
N ASN A 159 -5.03 31.45 -9.93
CA ASN A 159 -3.59 31.72 -9.82
C ASN A 159 -2.78 30.43 -9.98
N ASP A 160 -3.26 29.31 -9.43
CA ASP A 160 -2.55 28.05 -9.44
C ASP A 160 -3.36 26.83 -9.93
N PRO A 161 -3.52 26.67 -11.26
CA PRO A 161 -4.23 25.55 -11.84
C PRO A 161 -3.49 24.20 -11.72
N ILE A 162 -2.19 24.19 -11.41
CA ILE A 162 -1.44 22.93 -11.27
C ILE A 162 -1.83 22.23 -9.97
N HIS A 163 -1.94 22.99 -8.88
CA HIS A 163 -2.17 22.44 -7.55
C HIS A 163 -3.63 22.53 -7.10
N PHE A 164 -4.36 23.57 -7.51
CA PHE A 164 -5.68 23.91 -6.95
C PHE A 164 -6.80 24.02 -7.99
N ARG A 165 -6.62 23.50 -9.21
CA ARG A 165 -7.68 23.51 -10.24
C ARG A 165 -8.95 22.81 -9.80
N ASP A 166 -8.82 21.65 -9.19
CA ASP A 166 -9.93 20.80 -8.76
C ASP A 166 -9.65 20.17 -7.40
N LEU A 167 -10.70 19.65 -6.77
CA LEU A 167 -10.62 19.12 -5.41
C LEU A 167 -9.61 17.97 -5.26
N PRO A 168 -9.54 16.96 -6.16
CA PRO A 168 -8.50 15.94 -6.11
C PRO A 168 -7.06 16.49 -6.14
N GLN A 169 -6.76 17.45 -7.02
CA GLN A 169 -5.42 18.05 -7.06
C GLN A 169 -5.12 18.84 -5.78
N ALA A 170 -6.11 19.57 -5.25
CA ALA A 170 -5.96 20.30 -4.01
C ALA A 170 -5.70 19.36 -2.82
N LEU A 171 -6.41 18.23 -2.74
CA LEU A 171 -6.21 17.21 -1.70
C LEU A 171 -4.80 16.59 -1.76
N ILE A 172 -4.29 16.28 -2.96
CA ILE A 172 -2.93 15.75 -3.13
C ILE A 172 -1.88 16.80 -2.76
N SER A 173 -2.08 18.05 -3.19
CA SER A 173 -1.16 19.16 -2.89
C SER A 173 -1.10 19.43 -1.39
N LEU A 174 -2.24 19.44 -0.71
CA LEU A 174 -2.31 19.59 0.75
C LEU A 174 -1.77 18.36 1.49
N PHE A 175 -1.92 17.15 0.95
CA PHE A 175 -1.29 15.95 1.51
C PHE A 175 0.24 16.08 1.50
N ARG A 176 0.84 16.53 0.39
CA ARG A 176 2.28 16.82 0.33
C ARG A 176 2.66 17.90 1.35
N ALA A 177 1.87 18.98 1.42
CA ALA A 177 2.14 20.07 2.34
C ALA A 177 2.11 19.65 3.82
N VAL A 178 1.19 18.76 4.24
CA VAL A 178 1.14 18.29 5.64
C VAL A 178 2.36 17.46 6.00
N THR A 179 2.94 16.75 5.02
CA THR A 179 4.18 15.97 5.20
C THR A 179 5.42 16.85 5.23
N LEU A 180 5.22 18.18 5.25
CA LEU A 180 6.24 19.23 5.26
C LEU A 180 7.09 19.26 3.98
N GLU A 181 6.58 18.67 2.91
CA GLU A 181 7.18 18.71 1.58
C GLU A 181 6.53 19.83 0.76
N ASP A 182 7.34 20.69 0.15
CA ASP A 182 6.95 21.74 -0.82
C ASP A 182 5.84 22.72 -0.37
N TRP A 183 5.48 22.74 0.92
CA TRP A 183 4.42 23.60 1.44
C TRP A 183 4.77 25.09 1.32
N THR A 184 6.05 25.44 1.40
CA THR A 184 6.53 26.82 1.19
C THR A 184 6.36 27.27 -0.25
N ASP A 185 6.53 26.37 -1.21
CA ASP A 185 6.44 26.70 -2.63
C ASP A 185 4.98 26.93 -3.00
N LEU A 186 4.08 26.05 -2.54
CA LEU A 186 2.63 26.26 -2.63
C LEU A 186 2.23 27.61 -2.04
N MET A 187 2.77 27.97 -0.88
CA MET A 187 2.52 29.25 -0.22
C MET A 187 3.09 30.42 -1.02
N TYR A 188 4.33 30.35 -1.50
CA TYR A 188 5.01 31.44 -2.21
C TYR A 188 4.39 31.71 -3.58
N ILE A 189 3.97 30.67 -4.31
CA ILE A 189 3.22 30.81 -5.56
C ILE A 189 1.95 31.66 -5.33
N GLN A 190 1.21 31.41 -4.25
CA GLN A 190 0.03 32.23 -3.97
C GLN A 190 0.38 33.59 -3.34
N THR A 191 1.50 33.70 -2.62
CA THR A 191 1.93 34.94 -1.97
C THR A 191 2.36 35.99 -2.99
N TYR A 192 3.16 35.58 -3.97
CA TYR A 192 3.75 36.46 -4.98
C TYR A 192 3.01 36.43 -6.33
N GLY A 193 2.10 35.48 -6.52
CA GLY A 193 1.49 35.20 -7.82
C GLY A 193 2.30 34.18 -8.63
N CYS A 194 1.61 33.45 -9.51
CA CYS A 194 2.25 32.45 -10.38
C CYS A 194 3.16 33.05 -11.46
N ASP A 195 3.12 34.36 -11.67
CA ASP A 195 4.02 35.10 -12.55
C ASP A 195 5.27 35.59 -11.82
N GLY A 196 5.19 35.78 -10.49
CA GLY A 196 6.29 36.25 -9.66
C GLY A 196 7.20 35.15 -9.13
N TYR A 197 6.62 34.09 -8.55
CA TYR A 197 7.38 32.93 -8.06
C TYR A 197 7.27 31.74 -9.04
N GLY A 198 6.05 31.51 -9.54
CA GLY A 198 5.77 30.61 -10.65
C GLY A 198 6.07 29.13 -10.43
N TYR A 199 6.27 28.43 -11.54
CA TYR A 199 6.44 26.99 -11.59
C TYR A 199 7.72 26.67 -12.33
N ASP A 200 8.59 25.85 -11.74
CA ASP A 200 9.84 25.45 -12.36
C ASP A 200 9.60 24.74 -13.71
N GLY A 201 9.74 25.50 -14.82
CA GLY A 201 9.56 25.03 -16.19
C GLY A 201 8.12 24.82 -16.67
N LYS A 202 7.11 25.36 -15.96
CA LYS A 202 5.68 25.26 -16.34
C LYS A 202 4.94 26.60 -16.31
N GLU A 203 5.66 27.70 -16.51
CA GLU A 203 5.16 29.07 -16.43
C GLU A 203 3.98 29.33 -17.38
N ALA A 204 3.91 28.62 -18.52
CA ALA A 204 2.79 28.69 -19.45
C ALA A 204 1.43 28.27 -18.86
N MET A 205 1.42 27.57 -17.72
CA MET A 205 0.21 27.16 -17.00
C MET A 205 -0.33 28.25 -16.06
N CYS A 206 0.42 29.33 -15.84
CA CYS A 206 -0.02 30.52 -15.11
C CYS A 206 -0.93 31.36 -16.01
N THR A 207 -2.25 31.16 -15.91
CA THR A 207 -3.22 31.80 -16.82
C THR A 207 -3.84 33.07 -16.26
N ALA A 208 -3.96 33.19 -14.94
CA ALA A 208 -4.59 34.33 -14.28
C ALA A 208 -3.86 34.65 -12.96
N PRO A 209 -2.65 35.25 -13.04
CA PRO A 209 -1.84 35.53 -11.87
C PRO A 209 -2.55 36.48 -10.90
N GLN A 210 -2.55 36.10 -9.62
CA GLN A 210 -3.10 36.88 -8.53
C GLN A 210 -2.29 36.62 -7.25
N ALA A 211 -1.72 37.70 -6.70
CA ALA A 211 -0.93 37.64 -5.46
C ALA A 211 -1.81 37.83 -4.21
N PHE A 212 -1.58 36.99 -3.20
CA PHE A 212 -2.24 36.99 -1.90
C PHE A 212 -1.22 37.07 -0.75
N PRO A 213 -0.51 38.21 -0.57
CA PRO A 213 0.67 38.29 0.29
C PRO A 213 0.40 38.05 1.78
N VAL A 214 -0.83 38.25 2.24
CA VAL A 214 -1.23 38.03 3.64
C VAL A 214 -2.06 36.75 3.80
N LEU A 215 -3.03 36.54 2.91
CA LEU A 215 -3.95 35.41 3.02
C LEU A 215 -3.24 34.07 2.80
N SER A 216 -2.29 33.99 1.85
CA SER A 216 -1.58 32.74 1.58
C SER A 216 -0.75 32.26 2.77
N PRO A 217 0.15 33.06 3.37
CA PRO A 217 0.89 32.62 4.54
C PRO A 217 -0.01 32.19 5.69
N LEU A 218 -1.09 32.94 5.97
CA LEU A 218 -2.04 32.58 7.01
C LEU A 218 -2.68 31.21 6.74
N PHE A 219 -3.12 30.97 5.50
CA PHE A 219 -3.75 29.72 5.09
C PHE A 219 -2.81 28.51 5.24
N PHE A 220 -1.60 28.59 4.69
CA PHE A 220 -0.68 27.45 4.68
C PHE A 220 -0.05 27.21 6.05
N ILE A 221 0.31 28.26 6.79
CA ILE A 221 0.82 28.10 8.17
C ILE A 221 -0.26 27.51 9.07
N SER A 222 -1.52 27.98 8.99
CA SER A 222 -2.59 27.41 9.79
C SER A 222 -2.89 25.95 9.43
N PHE A 223 -2.86 25.62 8.13
CA PHE A 223 -3.00 24.25 7.65
C PHE A 223 -1.91 23.33 8.20
N VAL A 224 -0.64 23.71 8.03
CA VAL A 224 0.51 22.89 8.46
C VAL A 224 0.52 22.75 9.98
N MET A 225 0.30 23.83 10.72
CA MET A 225 0.26 23.79 12.18
C MET A 225 -0.87 22.87 12.68
N MET A 226 -2.09 22.97 12.14
CA MET A 226 -3.18 22.10 12.58
C MET A 226 -3.01 20.66 12.10
N GLY A 227 -2.55 20.46 10.86
CA GLY A 227 -2.37 19.13 10.28
C GLY A 227 -1.24 18.33 10.93
N THR A 228 -0.18 18.98 11.40
CA THR A 228 0.92 18.30 12.13
C THR A 228 0.63 18.05 13.60
N MET A 229 -0.37 18.72 14.17
CA MET A 229 -0.82 18.50 15.55
C MET A 229 -1.79 17.31 15.70
N ILE A 230 -2.39 16.85 14.60
CA ILE A 230 -3.34 15.72 14.56
C ILE A 230 -2.58 14.42 14.26
#